data_AF-A0A141RKA9-F1
#
_entry.id   AF-A0A141RKA9-F1
#
_cell.length_a   1.000
_cell.length_b   1.000
_cell.length_c   1.000
_cell.angle_alpha   90.00
_cell.angle_beta   90.00
_cell.angle_gamma   90.00
#
_symmetry.space_group_name_H-M   'P 1'
#
loop_
_entity.id
_entity.type
_entity.pdbx_description
1 polymer ?
#
loop_
_entity_poly.entity_id
_entity_poly.type
_entity_poly.pdbx_seq_one_letter_code
_entity_poly.pdbx_strand_id
1 'polypeptide(L)'
;KICNRVAVMEYGEIVEEGKVIDIFKKPQTEIAKRFIQQEADKNIEETELVVEEMLEQYPNGKIVRLLFHGEQAKLPIISHIVQEYQVEVSIIQGNIQQTKQGAVGSLYIQLLGEEQNILAAIEGLRKLRVETEVIGNE
;
A
#
# COMPACT_ATOMS: atom_id res chain seq x y z
N LYS A 1 -9.78 0.04 19.65
CA LYS A 1 -8.69 0.87 20.23
C LYS A 1 -8.90 0.92 21.74
N ILE A 2 -8.24 0.04 22.52
CA ILE A 2 -8.58 -0.17 23.94
C ILE A 2 -7.38 0.00 24.87
N CYS A 3 -6.13 -0.21 24.41
CA CYS A 3 -4.94 -0.16 25.26
C CYS A 3 -4.07 1.08 25.03
N ASN A 4 -3.57 1.66 26.13
CA ASN A 4 -2.70 2.85 26.13
C ASN A 4 -1.23 2.51 26.45
N ARG A 5 -0.97 1.30 26.95
CA ARG A 5 0.36 0.78 27.32
C ARG A 5 0.51 -0.65 26.82
N VAL A 6 1.74 -1.07 26.56
CA VAL A 6 2.11 -2.42 26.13
C VAL A 6 3.39 -2.85 26.85
N ALA A 7 3.49 -4.14 27.13
CA ALA A 7 4.68 -4.79 27.66
C ALA A 7 5.06 -5.95 26.74
N VAL A 8 6.33 -6.06 26.39
CA VAL A 8 6.90 -7.14 25.59
C VAL A 8 7.63 -8.09 26.54
N MET A 9 7.35 -9.38 26.41
CA MET A 9 7.89 -10.41 27.28
C MET A 9 8.73 -11.42 26.49
N GLU A 10 9.84 -11.85 27.09
CA GLU A 10 10.68 -12.92 26.57
C GLU A 10 11.12 -13.81 27.75
N TYR A 11 11.06 -15.14 27.58
CA TYR A 11 11.40 -16.12 28.63
C TYR A 11 10.71 -15.90 30.00
N GLY A 12 9.53 -15.28 30.01
CA GLY A 12 8.76 -15.02 31.23
C GLY A 12 9.14 -13.72 31.95
N GLU A 13 10.04 -12.92 31.40
CA GLU A 13 10.41 -11.60 31.93
C GLU A 13 9.92 -10.47 31.02
N ILE A 14 9.61 -9.31 31.60
CA ILE A 14 9.26 -8.11 30.83
C ILE A 14 10.55 -7.46 30.37
N VAL A 15 10.78 -7.47 29.07
CA VAL A 15 11.99 -6.92 28.45
C VAL A 15 11.81 -5.50 27.95
N GLU A 16 10.56 -5.07 27.69
CA GLU A 16 10.25 -3.69 27.27
C GLU A 16 8.82 -3.31 27.70
N GLU A 17 8.63 -2.11 28.26
CA GLU A 17 7.30 -1.60 28.64
C GLU A 17 7.19 -0.11 28.34
N GLY A 18 6.06 0.32 27.78
CA GLY A 18 5.85 1.72 27.43
C GLY A 18 4.47 2.03 26.89
N LYS A 19 4.28 3.26 26.40
CA LYS A 19 3.09 3.60 25.62
C LYS A 19 3.17 2.85 24.29
N VAL A 20 2.00 2.43 23.79
CA VAL A 20 1.91 1.72 22.50
C VAL A 20 2.63 2.50 21.39
N ILE A 21 2.44 3.81 21.31
CA ILE A 21 3.08 4.65 20.29
C ILE A 21 4.60 4.65 20.36
N ASP A 22 5.18 4.55 21.56
CA ASP A 22 6.62 4.66 21.76
C ASP A 22 7.30 3.33 21.39
N ILE A 23 6.72 2.21 21.83
CA ILE A 23 7.20 0.86 21.49
C ILE A 23 7.05 0.57 19.99
N PHE A 24 5.95 0.98 19.36
CA PHE A 24 5.76 0.80 17.92
C PHE A 24 6.69 1.66 17.05
N LYS A 25 7.03 2.89 17.49
CA LYS A 25 7.87 3.80 16.71
C LYS A 25 9.36 3.57 16.90
N LYS A 26 9.78 3.16 18.10
CA LYS A 26 11.19 3.03 18.49
C LYS A 26 11.40 1.83 19.42
N PRO A 27 11.12 0.61 18.95
CA PRO A 27 11.38 -0.59 19.73
C PRO A 27 12.86 -0.69 20.09
N GLN A 28 13.16 -0.88 21.37
CA GLN A 28 14.53 -0.97 21.87
C GLN A 28 15.05 -2.41 21.81
N THR A 29 14.19 -3.39 22.05
CA THR A 29 14.55 -4.81 22.10
C THR A 29 14.41 -5.51 20.75
N GLU A 30 15.26 -6.49 20.50
CA GLU A 30 15.23 -7.29 19.25
C GLU A 30 13.93 -8.07 19.08
N ILE A 31 13.35 -8.57 20.18
CA ILE A 31 12.08 -9.27 20.15
C ILE A 31 10.92 -8.32 19.80
N ALA A 32 10.90 -7.10 20.34
CA ALA A 32 9.91 -6.08 19.97
C ALA A 32 10.04 -5.68 18.50
N LYS A 33 11.27 -5.51 18.00
CA LYS A 33 11.54 -5.24 16.58
C LYS A 33 10.99 -6.37 15.70
N ARG A 34 11.27 -7.64 16.03
CA ARG A 34 10.75 -8.80 15.29
C ARG A 34 9.23 -8.87 15.27
N PHE A 35 8.57 -8.59 16.40
CA PHE A 35 7.10 -8.58 16.45
C PHE A 35 6.49 -7.47 15.59
N ILE A 36 7.07 -6.26 15.64
CA ILE A 36 6.60 -5.13 14.84
C ILE A 36 6.89 -5.37 13.36
N GLN A 37 8.04 -5.94 13.02
CA GLN A 37 8.39 -6.39 11.68
C GLN A 37 7.38 -7.42 11.18
N GLN A 38 7.06 -8.48 11.92
CA GLN A 38 6.06 -9.46 11.51
C GLN A 38 4.65 -8.89 11.26
N GLU A 39 4.25 -7.79 11.91
CA GLU A 39 2.98 -7.09 11.61
C GLU A 39 3.09 -6.11 10.43
N ALA A 40 4.25 -5.46 10.25
CA ALA A 40 4.51 -4.55 9.13
C ALA A 40 4.77 -5.31 7.82
N ASP A 41 5.55 -6.38 7.88
CA ASP A 41 6.00 -7.24 6.78
C ASP A 41 4.86 -8.09 6.22
N LYS A 42 3.87 -8.49 7.04
CA LYS A 42 2.66 -9.15 6.53
C LYS A 42 1.91 -8.34 5.47
N ASN A 43 2.05 -7.02 5.45
CA ASN A 43 1.38 -6.17 4.47
C ASN A 43 2.29 -5.74 3.31
N ILE A 44 3.59 -6.07 3.34
CA ILE A 44 4.57 -5.64 2.33
C ILE A 44 5.18 -6.86 1.62
N GLU A 45 5.57 -7.91 2.34
CA GLU A 45 6.08 -9.17 1.76
C GLU A 45 4.98 -9.93 0.99
N GLU A 46 3.73 -9.95 1.49
CA GLU A 46 2.59 -10.48 0.70
C GLU A 46 2.33 -9.66 -0.56
N THR A 47 2.56 -8.34 -0.52
CA THR A 47 2.45 -7.50 -1.72
C THR A 47 3.56 -7.81 -2.70
N GLU A 48 4.82 -7.91 -2.26
CA GLU A 48 5.98 -8.19 -3.13
C GLU A 48 5.87 -9.55 -3.81
N LEU A 49 5.49 -10.61 -3.08
CA LEU A 49 5.25 -11.94 -3.65
C LEU A 49 4.12 -11.94 -4.69
N VAL A 50 3.01 -11.26 -4.43
CA VAL A 50 1.90 -11.15 -5.38
C VAL A 50 2.27 -10.27 -6.58
N VAL A 51 3.10 -9.24 -6.37
CA VAL A 51 3.63 -8.37 -7.43
C VAL A 51 4.52 -9.17 -8.38
N GLU A 52 5.41 -10.02 -7.86
CA GLU A 52 6.25 -10.91 -8.66
C GLU A 52 5.41 -11.93 -9.44
N GLU A 53 4.48 -12.64 -8.79
CA GLU A 53 3.59 -13.60 -9.47
C GLU A 53 2.72 -12.94 -10.56
N MET A 54 2.21 -11.72 -10.32
CA MET A 54 1.40 -10.99 -11.28
C MET A 54 2.21 -10.46 -12.48
N LEU A 55 3.49 -10.10 -12.28
CA LEU A 55 4.41 -9.74 -13.36
C LEU A 55 4.78 -10.95 -14.21
N GLU A 56 4.93 -12.15 -13.61
CA GLU A 56 5.17 -13.39 -14.35
C GLU A 56 3.95 -13.82 -15.17
N GLN A 57 2.73 -13.70 -14.63
CA GLN A 57 1.50 -14.06 -15.34
C GLN A 57 1.12 -13.07 -16.44
N TYR A 58 1.43 -11.78 -16.26
CA TYR A 58 1.11 -10.72 -17.21
C TYR A 58 2.34 -9.83 -17.43
N PRO A 59 3.31 -10.28 -18.25
CA PRO A 59 4.59 -9.57 -18.46
C PRO A 59 4.44 -8.18 -19.08
N ASN A 60 3.31 -7.93 -19.75
CA ASN A 60 2.99 -6.63 -20.35
C ASN A 60 2.19 -5.72 -19.41
N GLY A 61 1.82 -6.21 -18.23
CA GLY A 61 1.13 -5.42 -17.21
C GLY A 61 2.09 -4.51 -16.46
N LYS A 62 1.60 -3.37 -15.98
CA LYS A 62 2.36 -2.48 -15.09
C LYS A 62 1.70 -2.42 -13.72
N ILE A 63 2.49 -2.59 -12.67
CA ILE A 63 2.00 -2.43 -11.31
C ILE A 63 2.26 -1.00 -10.88
N VAL A 64 1.23 -0.38 -10.31
CA VAL A 64 1.23 1.02 -9.90
C VAL A 64 0.69 1.11 -8.49
N ARG A 65 1.43 1.81 -7.65
CA ARG A 65 0.99 2.23 -6.33
C ARG A 65 0.42 3.64 -6.42
N LEU A 66 -0.84 3.77 -6.03
CA LEU A 66 -1.58 5.03 -5.94
C LEU A 66 -1.59 5.48 -4.49
N LEU A 67 -1.09 6.69 -4.19
CA LEU A 67 -1.27 7.33 -2.89
C LEU A 67 -2.37 8.38 -2.95
N PHE A 68 -3.36 8.22 -2.08
CA PHE A 68 -4.50 9.11 -1.97
C PHE A 68 -4.28 10.09 -0.81
N HIS A 69 -4.44 11.39 -1.12
CA HIS A 69 -4.36 12.47 -0.16
C HIS A 69 -5.64 13.33 -0.22
N GLY A 70 -6.53 13.14 0.76
CA GLY A 70 -7.67 14.03 0.99
C GLY A 70 -8.88 13.74 0.09
N GLU A 71 -9.42 14.78 -0.57
CA GLU A 71 -10.71 14.72 -1.27
C GLU A 71 -10.70 13.86 -2.55
N GLN A 72 -9.52 13.54 -3.10
CA GLN A 72 -9.40 12.78 -4.37
C GLN A 72 -9.96 11.37 -4.29
N ALA A 73 -9.92 10.74 -3.12
CA ALA A 73 -10.46 9.39 -2.93
C ALA A 73 -12.00 9.31 -2.99
N LYS A 74 -12.71 10.45 -3.10
CA LYS A 74 -14.16 10.47 -3.35
C LYS A 74 -14.50 10.42 -4.85
N LEU A 75 -13.53 10.66 -5.72
CA LEU A 75 -13.72 10.60 -7.16
C LEU A 75 -13.59 9.16 -7.66
N PRO A 76 -14.38 8.76 -8.66
CA PRO A 76 -14.34 7.41 -9.22
C PRO A 76 -13.15 7.29 -10.20
N ILE A 77 -11.93 7.49 -9.70
CA ILE A 77 -10.70 7.59 -10.49
C ILE A 77 -10.46 6.31 -11.28
N ILE A 78 -10.62 5.14 -10.64
CA ILE A 78 -10.40 3.84 -11.29
C ILE A 78 -11.35 3.62 -12.47
N SER A 79 -12.66 3.87 -12.30
CA SER A 79 -13.58 3.69 -13.43
C SER A 79 -13.34 4.70 -14.55
N HIS A 80 -12.89 5.91 -14.21
CA HIS A 80 -12.56 6.92 -15.20
C HIS A 80 -11.38 6.49 -16.07
N ILE A 81 -10.29 6.01 -15.46
CA ILE A 81 -9.11 5.57 -16.22
C ILE A 81 -9.40 4.35 -17.11
N VAL A 82 -10.22 3.41 -16.63
CA VAL A 82 -10.63 2.21 -17.38
C VAL A 82 -11.38 2.62 -18.66
N GLN A 83 -12.31 3.57 -18.54
CA GLN A 83 -13.13 4.03 -19.66
C GLN A 83 -12.36 4.95 -20.62
N GLU A 84 -11.59 5.89 -20.08
CA GLU A 84 -10.91 6.91 -20.89
C GLU A 84 -9.73 6.33 -21.68
N TYR A 85 -8.92 5.48 -21.04
CA TYR A 85 -7.70 4.95 -21.64
C TYR A 85 -7.84 3.52 -22.17
N GLN A 86 -9.03 2.90 -22.04
CA GLN A 86 -9.29 1.53 -22.49
C GLN A 86 -8.26 0.54 -21.92
N VAL A 87 -8.10 0.58 -20.59
CA VAL A 87 -7.23 -0.32 -19.82
C VAL A 87 -8.07 -1.16 -18.87
N GLU A 88 -7.61 -2.37 -18.59
CA GLU A 88 -8.13 -3.19 -17.51
C GLU A 88 -7.33 -2.93 -16.23
N VAL A 89 -8.01 -2.97 -15.08
CA VAL A 89 -7.42 -2.72 -13.76
C VAL A 89 -7.71 -3.90 -12.85
N SER A 90 -6.66 -4.52 -12.31
CA SER A 90 -6.77 -5.47 -11.20
C SER A 90 -6.31 -4.81 -9.91
N ILE A 91 -7.05 -4.99 -8.81
CA ILE A 91 -6.67 -4.46 -7.50
C ILE A 91 -5.95 -5.57 -6.75
N ILE A 92 -4.67 -5.33 -6.44
CA ILE A 92 -3.82 -6.27 -5.71
C ILE A 92 -4.06 -6.11 -4.21
N GLN A 93 -3.91 -4.88 -3.71
CA GLN A 93 -4.02 -4.57 -2.29
C GLN A 93 -4.42 -3.12 -2.09
N GLY A 94 -5.24 -2.87 -1.06
CA GLY A 94 -5.68 -1.51 -0.72
C GLY A 94 -5.77 -1.29 0.77
N ASN A 95 -5.17 -0.20 1.23
CA ASN A 95 -5.35 0.30 2.58
C ASN A 95 -5.75 1.77 2.50
N ILE A 96 -7.06 2.02 2.41
CA ILE A 96 -7.64 3.37 2.34
C ILE A 96 -8.46 3.59 3.60
N GLN A 97 -8.13 4.64 4.35
CA GLN A 97 -8.86 5.04 5.56
C GLN A 97 -9.55 6.38 5.35
N GLN A 98 -10.80 6.49 5.80
CA GLN A 98 -11.50 7.77 5.80
C GLN A 98 -11.11 8.61 7.02
N THR A 99 -10.72 9.85 6.75
CA THR A 99 -10.40 10.86 7.77
C THR A 99 -11.32 12.06 7.64
N LYS A 100 -11.28 12.98 8.63
CA LYS A 100 -12.05 14.23 8.57
C LYS A 100 -11.64 15.15 7.40
N GLN A 101 -10.48 14.93 6.80
CA GLN A 101 -9.92 15.73 5.70
C GLN A 101 -10.01 15.02 4.34
N GLY A 102 -10.71 13.88 4.28
CA GLY A 102 -10.81 13.01 3.11
C GLY A 102 -10.15 11.66 3.31
N ALA A 103 -10.08 10.83 2.27
CA ALA A 103 -9.49 9.51 2.40
C ALA A 103 -7.97 9.59 2.22
N VAL A 104 -7.27 8.82 3.03
CA VAL A 104 -5.81 8.74 3.06
C VAL A 104 -5.41 7.28 3.03
N GLY A 105 -4.44 6.94 2.18
CA GLY A 105 -3.99 5.57 2.06
C GLY A 105 -3.31 5.26 0.74
N SER A 106 -3.08 3.98 0.50
CA SER A 106 -2.45 3.48 -0.73
C SER A 106 -3.25 2.34 -1.36
N LEU A 107 -3.21 2.28 -2.68
CA LEU A 107 -3.80 1.21 -3.48
C LEU A 107 -2.75 0.70 -4.47
N TYR A 108 -2.49 -0.60 -4.45
CA TYR A 108 -1.67 -1.30 -5.42
C TYR A 108 -2.58 -1.89 -6.48
N ILE A 109 -2.36 -1.48 -7.72
CA ILE A 109 -3.14 -1.95 -8.87
C ILE A 109 -2.21 -2.46 -9.96
N GLN A 110 -2.69 -3.43 -10.73
CA GLN A 110 -2.11 -3.82 -12.00
C GLN A 110 -2.92 -3.21 -13.14
N LEU A 111 -2.24 -2.55 -14.07
CA LEU A 111 -2.79 -2.06 -15.32
C LEU A 111 -2.46 -3.05 -16.43
N LEU A 112 -3.48 -3.44 -17.18
CA LEU A 112 -3.39 -4.37 -18.30
C LEU A 112 -3.97 -3.71 -19.57
N GLY A 113 -3.33 -3.95 -20.71
CA GLY A 113 -3.73 -3.37 -21.99
C GLY A 113 -2.52 -3.11 -22.89
N GLU A 114 -2.75 -2.35 -23.97
CA GLU A 114 -1.67 -1.88 -24.85
C GLU A 114 -0.73 -0.93 -24.10
N GLU A 115 0.58 -1.03 -24.35
CA GLU A 115 1.61 -0.26 -23.63
C GLU A 115 1.35 1.26 -23.68
N GLN A 116 0.97 1.77 -24.87
CA GLN A 116 0.62 3.17 -25.07
C GLN A 116 -0.58 3.62 -24.20
N ASN A 117 -1.56 2.74 -24.00
CA ASN A 117 -2.75 3.02 -23.19
C ASN A 117 -2.40 3.01 -21.70
N ILE A 118 -1.56 2.07 -21.27
CA ILE A 118 -1.06 1.98 -19.90
C ILE A 118 -0.27 3.25 -19.56
N LEU A 119 0.64 3.69 -20.43
CA LEU A 119 1.43 4.91 -20.22
C LEU A 119 0.53 6.16 -20.15
N ALA A 120 -0.46 6.26 -21.05
CA ALA A 120 -1.43 7.35 -21.02
C ALA A 120 -2.27 7.35 -19.72
N ALA A 121 -2.68 6.17 -19.24
CA ALA A 121 -3.42 6.03 -17.98
C ALA A 121 -2.57 6.46 -16.76
N ILE A 122 -1.29 6.07 -16.72
CA ILE A 122 -0.36 6.50 -15.66
C ILE A 122 -0.20 8.03 -15.66
N GLU A 123 -0.09 8.65 -16.84
CA GLU A 123 -0.01 10.11 -16.96
C GLU A 123 -1.33 10.80 -16.54
N GLY A 124 -2.48 10.22 -16.91
CA GLY A 124 -3.79 10.69 -16.48
C GLY A 124 -3.95 10.67 -14.95
N LEU A 125 -3.50 9.59 -14.30
CA LEU A 125 -3.50 9.47 -12.83
C LEU A 125 -2.66 10.57 -12.16
N ARG A 126 -1.49 10.90 -12.72
CA ARG A 126 -0.65 12.02 -12.22
C ARG A 126 -1.36 13.36 -12.32
N LYS A 127 -2.10 13.60 -13.42
CA LYS A 127 -2.88 14.84 -13.63
C LYS A 127 -4.03 14.97 -12.62
N LEU A 128 -4.59 13.84 -12.19
CA LEU A 128 -5.64 13.77 -11.16
C LEU A 128 -5.09 13.98 -9.72
N ARG A 129 -3.81 14.36 -9.57
CA ARG A 129 -3.13 14.57 -8.27
C ARG A 129 -3.13 13.33 -7.38
N VAL A 130 -3.22 12.15 -7.98
CA VAL A 130 -2.88 10.90 -7.33
C VAL A 130 -1.39 10.72 -7.52
N GLU A 131 -0.66 10.59 -6.42
CA GLU A 131 0.77 10.29 -6.50
C GLU A 131 0.91 8.84 -6.95
N THR A 132 1.62 8.64 -8.07
CA THR A 132 1.75 7.34 -8.71
C THR A 132 3.21 6.91 -8.77
N GLU A 133 3.47 5.75 -8.18
CA GLU A 133 4.76 5.08 -8.19
C GLU A 133 4.62 3.78 -8.99
N VAL A 134 5.45 3.61 -10.02
CA VAL A 134 5.47 2.39 -10.82
C VAL A 134 6.39 1.40 -10.14
N ILE A 135 5.90 0.19 -9.89
CA ILE A 135 6.63 -0.88 -9.22
C ILE A 135 6.89 -1.96 -10.26
N GLY A 136 8.17 -2.19 -10.61
CA GLY A 136 8.60 -3.27 -11.50
C GLY A 136 8.80 -2.88 -12.98
N ASN A 137 9.86 -3.47 -13.54
CA ASN A 137 10.50 -3.31 -14.86
C ASN A 137 11.09 -1.92 -15.18
N GLU A 138 12.35 -1.72 -14.74
CA GLU A 138 13.41 -1.14 -15.59
C GLU A 138 13.83 -2.13 -16.68
#